data_AF-A0A1C2HW96-F1
#
_entry.id   AF-A0A1C2HW96-F1
#
_cell.length_a   1.000
_cell.length_b   1.000
_cell.length_c   1.000
_cell.angle_alpha   90.00
_cell.angle_beta   90.00
_cell.angle_gamma   90.00
#
_symmetry.space_group_name_H-M   'P 1'
#
loop_
_entity.id
_entity.type
_entity.pdbx_description
1 polymer ?
#
loop_
_entity_poly.entity_id
_entity_poly.type
_entity_poly.pdbx_seq_one_letter_code
_entity_poly.pdbx_strand_id
1 'polypeptide(L)' 'MLVDEAIHAIESAIGQTIMTGGQIAASKFYSPVSPGDLLSLRFDIRQDKTIVFEIYENKRKIAAGNLKPAATLDLC' A
#
# COMPACT_ATOMS: atom_id res chain seq x y z
N MET A 1 -5.44 10.18 -4.27
CA MET A 1 -6.36 9.06 -4.60
C MET A 1 -6.13 7.92 -3.60
N LEU A 2 -7.01 6.93 -3.48
CA LEU A 2 -6.92 5.86 -2.45
C LEU A 2 -5.56 5.15 -2.40
N VAL A 3 -4.94 4.91 -3.56
CA VAL A 3 -3.62 4.27 -3.63
C VAL A 3 -2.50 5.20 -3.19
N ASP A 4 -2.59 6.49 -3.47
CA ASP A 4 -1.58 7.47 -3.01
C ASP A 4 -1.59 7.58 -1.47
N GLU A 5 -2.77 7.57 -0.86
CA GLU A 5 -2.91 7.55 0.61
C GLU A 5 -2.36 6.24 1.20
N ALA A 6 -2.60 5.11 0.53
CA ALA A 6 -2.01 3.84 0.96
C ALA A 6 -0.47 3.88 0.88
N ILE A 7 0.09 4.42 -0.21
CA ILE A 7 1.55 4.60 -0.35
C ILE A 7 2.07 5.50 0.77
N HIS A 8 1.45 6.65 0.98
CA HIS A 8 1.88 7.61 2.00
C HIS A 8 1.84 7.00 3.41
N ALA A 9 0.78 6.25 3.74
CA ALA A 9 0.67 5.55 5.01
C ALA A 9 1.72 4.45 5.18
N ILE A 10 2.05 3.70 4.11
CA ILE A 10 3.15 2.72 4.12
C ILE A 10 4.49 3.41 4.35
N GLU A 11 4.78 4.47 3.60
CA GLU A 11 6.02 5.26 3.73
C GLU A 11 6.16 5.84 5.14
N SER A 12 5.08 6.38 5.69
CA SER A 12 5.05 6.90 7.06
C SER A 12 5.24 5.81 8.12
N ALA A 13 4.70 4.60 7.90
CA ALA A 13 4.85 3.48 8.82
C ALA A 13 6.27 2.88 8.78
N ILE A 14 6.91 2.87 7.60
CA ILE A 14 8.29 2.42 7.40
C ILE A 14 9.28 3.50 7.85
N GLY A 15 8.87 4.77 7.85
CA GLY A 15 9.74 5.92 8.14
C GLY A 15 10.69 6.27 6.99
N GLN A 16 10.37 5.83 5.78
CA GLN A 16 11.20 6.03 4.58
C GLN A 16 10.33 6.36 3.37
N THR A 17 10.79 7.30 2.55
CA THR A 17 10.23 7.52 1.22
C THR A 17 10.81 6.48 0.26
N ILE A 18 9.98 5.57 -0.23
CA ILE A 18 10.39 4.35 -0.93
C ILE A 18 9.82 4.27 -2.34
N MET A 19 8.77 5.04 -2.62
CA MET A 19 8.08 5.06 -3.91
C MET A 19 8.53 6.19 -4.85
N THR A 20 9.45 7.06 -4.43
CA THR A 20 10.07 8.04 -5.34
C THR A 20 10.86 7.31 -6.43
N GLY A 21 10.34 7.31 -7.65
CA GLY A 21 10.87 6.53 -8.79
C GLY A 21 10.47 5.05 -8.80
N GLY A 22 9.68 4.60 -7.82
CA GLY A 22 9.13 3.25 -7.74
C GLY A 22 7.92 3.07 -8.67
N GLN A 23 7.37 1.86 -8.68
CA GLN A 23 6.21 1.54 -9.53
C GLN A 23 5.13 0.76 -8.77
N ILE A 24 3.88 1.05 -9.09
CA ILE A 24 2.74 0.22 -8.71
C ILE A 24 2.71 -0.95 -9.69
N ALA A 25 3.19 -2.12 -9.27
CA ALA A 25 3.26 -3.29 -10.14
C ALA A 25 1.87 -3.87 -10.45
N ALA A 26 0.96 -3.80 -9.47
CA ALA A 26 -0.44 -4.16 -9.65
C ALA A 26 -1.30 -3.44 -8.62
N SER A 27 -2.51 -3.06 -9.01
CA SER A 27 -3.56 -2.61 -8.10
C SER A 27 -4.90 -3.12 -8.62
N LYS A 28 -5.67 -3.75 -7.74
CA LYS A 28 -7.00 -4.27 -8.03
C LYS A 28 -7.99 -3.70 -7.04
N PHE A 29 -9.06 -3.10 -7.57
CA PHE A 29 -10.20 -2.60 -6.80
C PHE A 29 -11.33 -3.61 -6.89
N TYR A 30 -11.82 -4.07 -5.74
CA TYR A 30 -12.84 -5.10 -5.63
C TYR A 30 -14.22 -4.52 -5.32
N SER A 31 -14.29 -3.35 -4.69
CA SER A 31 -15.54 -2.73 -4.27
C SER A 31 -15.38 -1.21 -4.16
N PRO A 32 -16.45 -0.44 -4.42
CA PRO A 32 -16.46 0.99 -4.15
C PRO A 32 -16.43 1.25 -2.63
N VAL A 33 -16.00 2.46 -2.29
CA VAL A 33 -16.02 3.04 -0.94
C VAL A 33 -16.53 4.46 -1.02
N SER A 34 -17.20 4.91 0.03
CA SER A 34 -17.68 6.27 0.16
C SER A 34 -16.63 7.14 0.85
N PRO A 35 -16.57 8.45 0.55
CA PRO A 35 -15.79 9.39 1.35
C PRO A 35 -16.21 9.33 2.82
N GLY A 36 -15.22 9.27 3.73
CA GLY A 36 -15.46 9.19 5.17
C GLY A 36 -15.56 7.76 5.73
N ASP A 37 -15.60 6.74 4.87
CA ASP A 37 -15.52 5.35 5.34
C ASP A 37 -14.17 5.07 5.98
N LEU A 38 -14.18 4.40 7.14
CA LEU A 38 -12.96 4.04 7.85
C LEU A 38 -12.32 2.81 7.19
N LEU A 39 -11.13 3.01 6.64
CA LEU A 39 -10.37 1.96 5.96
C LEU A 39 -9.20 1.49 6.81
N SER A 40 -8.99 0.18 6.81
CA SER A 40 -7.81 -0.46 7.40
C SER A 40 -6.86 -0.86 6.30
N LEU A 41 -5.64 -0.33 6.37
CA LEU A 41 -4.53 -0.71 5.51
C LEU A 41 -3.70 -1.78 6.21
N ARG A 42 -3.43 -2.86 5.49
CA ARG A 42 -2.48 -3.90 5.87
C ARG A 42 -1.42 -3.98 4.79
N PHE A 43 -0.16 -4.07 5.17
CA PHE A 43 0.90 -4.30 4.23
C PHE A 43 1.94 -5.26 4.81
N ASP A 44 2.64 -5.94 3.91
CA ASP A 44 3.73 -6.84 4.22
C ASP A 44 4.87 -6.58 3.24
N ILE A 45 6.10 -6.66 3.74
CA ILE A 45 7.32 -6.47 2.97
C ILE A 45 7.90 -7.85 2.70
N ARG A 46 7.88 -8.28 1.44
CA ARG A 46 8.41 -9.57 1.01
C ARG A 46 9.93 -9.55 0.95
N GLN A 47 10.54 -10.74 0.92
CA GLN A 47 12.00 -10.93 0.83
C GLN A 47 12.62 -10.28 -0.41
N ASP A 48 11.86 -10.16 -1.51
CA ASP A 48 12.26 -9.49 -2.75
C ASP A 48 12.06 -7.95 -2.70
N LYS A 49 11.77 -7.40 -1.51
CA LYS A 49 11.44 -5.99 -1.26
C LYS A 49 10.14 -5.51 -1.95
N THR A 50 9.35 -6.41 -2.52
CA THR A 50 8.00 -6.09 -2.96
C THR A 50 7.12 -5.84 -1.75
N ILE A 51 6.33 -4.77 -1.78
CA ILE A 51 5.36 -4.47 -0.74
C ILE A 51 4.00 -4.92 -1.23
N VAL A 52 3.41 -5.87 -0.53
CA VAL A 52 2.03 -6.32 -0.79
C VAL A 52 1.14 -5.53 0.14
N PHE A 53 0.12 -4.86 -0.39
CA PHE A 53 -0.84 -4.11 0.41
C PHE A 53 -2.27 -4.59 0.17
N GLU A 54 -3.08 -4.46 1.20
CA GLU A 54 -4.51 -4.76 1.20
C GLU A 54 -5.26 -3.67 1.97
N ILE A 55 -6.35 -3.19 1.39
CA ILE A 55 -7.23 -2.18 1.97
C ILE A 55 -8.57 -2.84 2.26
N TYR A 56 -9.06 -2.66 3.48
CA TYR A 56 -10.32 -3.21 3.95
C TYR A 56 -11.24 -2.11 4.49
N GLU A 57 -12.53 -2.25 4.26
CA GLU A 57 -13.58 -1.59 5.04
C GLU A 57 -14.18 -2.64 5.96
N ASN A 58 -13.92 -2.55 7.26
CA ASN A 58 -14.24 -3.61 8.23
C ASN A 58 -13.68 -4.99 7.82
N LYS A 59 -14.51 -5.86 7.24
CA LYS A 59 -14.14 -7.20 6.75
C LYS A 59 -14.16 -7.31 5.22
N ARG A 60 -14.61 -6.28 4.51
CA ARG A 60 -14.72 -6.27 3.04
C ARG A 60 -13.40 -5.81 2.45
N LYS A 61 -12.80 -6.62 1.58
CA LYS A 61 -11.61 -6.23 0.82
C LYS A 61 -12.02 -5.20 -0.24
N ILE A 62 -11.41 -4.02 -0.20
CA ILE A 62 -11.67 -2.89 -1.09
C ILE A 62 -10.66 -2.85 -2.21
N ALA A 63 -9.38 -2.92 -1.86
CA ALA A 63 -8.29 -2.93 -2.83
C ALA A 63 -7.17 -3.84 -2.35
N ALA A 64 -6.38 -4.34 -3.29
CA ALA A 64 -5.12 -5.00 -3.00
C ALA A 64 -4.15 -4.79 -4.15
N GLY A 65 -2.86 -4.85 -3.86
CA GLY A 65 -1.85 -4.63 -4.87
C GLY A 65 -0.45 -4.88 -4.38
N ASN A 66 0.48 -4.66 -5.31
CA ASN A 66 1.91 -4.82 -5.10
C ASN A 66 2.61 -3.53 -5.52
N LEU A 67 3.48 -3.04 -4.65
CA LEU A 67 4.37 -1.92 -4.92
C LEU A 67 5.78 -2.46 -5.06
N LYS A 68 6.52 -1.92 -6.03
CA LYS A 68 7.96 -2.14 -6.18
C LYS A 68 8.66 -0.82 -5.86
N PRO A 69 9.23 -0.70 -4.65
CA PRO A 69 10.07 0.44 -4.30
C PRO A 69 11.22 0.62 -5.29
N ALA A 70 11.62 1.86 -5.53
CA ALA A 70 12.88 2.14 -6.23
C ALA A 70 14.07 2.20 -5.26
N ALA A 71 13.82 2.63 -4.03
CA ALA A 71 14.82 2.59 -2.97
C ALA A 71 14.92 1.17 -2.39
N THR A 72 16.13 0.79 -1.98
CA THR A 72 16.30 -0.38 -1.12
C THR A 72 15.69 -0.06 0.23
N LEU A 73 14.77 -0.92 0.68
CA LEU A 73 14.25 -0.87 2.04
C LEU A 73 15.38 -1.26 2.99
N ASP A 74 15.88 -0.29 3.76
CA ASP A 74 16.80 -0.54 4.86
C ASP A 74 15.96 -0.91 6.09
N LEU A 75 15.64 -2.20 6.18
CA LEU A 75 15.01 -2.77 7.38
C LEU A 75 16.09 -2.93 8.45
N CYS A 76 16.15 -2.00 9.41
CA CYS A 76 17.00 -2.08 10.60
C CYS A 76 16.54 -3.19 11.56
#